data_AF-A0A974NM73-F1
#
_entry.id   AF-A0A974NM73-F1
#
_cell.length_a   1.000
_cell.length_b   1.000
_cell.length_c   1.000
_cell.angle_alpha   90.00
_cell.angle_beta   90.00
_cell.angle_gamma   90.00
#
_symmetry.space_group_name_H-M   'P 1'
#
loop_
_entity.id
_entity.type
_entity.pdbx_description
1 polymer ?
#
loop_
_entity_poly.entity_id
_entity_poly.type
_entity_poly.pdbx_seq_one_letter_code
_entity_poly.pdbx_strand_id
1 'polypeptide(L)' 'MFSNIGIPGLILLLVLVLIIFGPKKLPEIGRAFGQTLQEFKKSTRELTKDDDDDVKDEKKDVVK' A
#
# COMPACT_ATOMS: atom_id res chain seq x y z
N MET A 1 -23.84 19.33 9.24
CA MET A 1 -23.01 19.66 10.42
C MET A 1 -21.69 18.89 10.47
N PHE A 2 -21.62 17.61 10.06
CA PHE A 2 -20.36 16.85 10.04
C PHE A 2 -19.48 17.04 8.79
N SER A 3 -20.00 17.58 7.68
CA SER A 3 -19.22 17.74 6.44
C SER A 3 -18.09 18.79 6.51
N ASN A 4 -18.09 19.66 7.53
CA ASN A 4 -17.00 20.63 7.77
C ASN A 4 -15.85 20.04 8.59
N ILE A 5 -15.96 18.77 9.03
CA ILE A 5 -14.95 18.16 9.90
C ILE A 5 -13.67 17.80 9.12
N GLY A 6 -13.77 17.56 7.80
CA GLY A 6 -12.64 17.52 6.87
C GLY A 6 -11.36 16.82 7.37
N ILE A 7 -10.22 17.34 6.92
CA ILE A 7 -8.89 16.90 7.38
C ILE A 7 -8.68 17.11 8.90
N PRO A 8 -9.14 18.23 9.53
CA PRO A 8 -8.94 18.44 10.97
C PRO A 8 -9.52 17.34 11.86
N GLY A 9 -10.71 16.83 11.56
CA GLY A 9 -11.29 15.74 12.35
C GLY A 9 -10.64 14.39 12.12
N LEU A 10 -10.15 14.13 10.91
CA LEU A 10 -9.35 12.93 10.65
C LEU A 10 -8.08 12.95 11.51
N ILE A 11 -7.41 14.11 11.64
CA ILE A 11 -6.24 14.26 12.51
C ILE A 11 -6.61 14.01 13.97
N LEU A 12 -7.73 14.55 14.45
CA LEU A 12 -8.18 14.32 15.83
C LEU A 12 -8.41 12.82 16.13
N LEU A 13 -9.05 12.10 15.19
CA LEU A 13 -9.26 10.67 15.29
C LEU A 13 -7.93 9.89 15.25
N LEU A 14 -7.01 10.30 14.38
CA LEU A 14 -5.68 9.72 14.28
C LEU A 14 -4.92 9.89 15.60
N VAL A 15 -4.97 11.07 16.23
CA VAL A 15 -4.36 11.31 17.55
C VAL A 15 -4.94 10.39 18.62
N LEU A 16 -6.27 10.18 18.66
CA LEU A 16 -6.89 9.28 19.63
C LEU A 16 -6.39 7.83 19.46
N VAL A 17 -6.33 7.35 18.22
CA VAL A 17 -5.78 6.03 17.87
C VAL A 17 -4.30 5.95 18.27
N LEU A 18 -3.53 7.01 18.03
CA LEU A 18 -2.11 7.06 18.41
C LEU A 18 -1.88 7.07 19.92
N ILE A 19 -2.79 7.60 20.73
CA ILE A 19 -2.66 7.53 22.18
C ILE A 19 -2.81 6.07 22.66
N ILE A 20 -3.72 5.31 22.05
CA ILE A 20 -3.98 3.91 22.42
C ILE A 20 -2.88 2.99 21.90
N PHE A 21 -2.52 3.12 20.63
CA PHE A 21 -1.60 2.19 19.95
C PHE A 21 -0.15 2.69 19.89
N GLY A 22 0.09 3.99 19.99
CA GLY A 22 1.40 4.63 19.86
C GLY A 22 1.80 4.95 18.40
N PRO A 23 2.58 6.04 18.18
CA PRO A 23 2.99 6.49 16.84
C PRO A 23 3.92 5.52 16.10
N LYS A 24 4.59 4.61 16.81
CA LYS A 24 5.48 3.62 16.21
C LYS A 24 4.73 2.42 15.61
N LYS A 25 3.53 2.11 16.11
CA LYS A 25 2.78 0.91 15.68
C LYS A 25 2.11 1.06 14.32
N LEU A 26 1.61 2.26 13.96
CA LEU A 26 1.02 2.48 12.64
C LEU A 26 2.04 2.24 11.49
N PRO A 27 3.26 2.81 11.52
CA PRO A 27 4.28 2.53 10.51
C PRO A 27 4.75 1.07 10.51
N GLU A 28 4.84 0.43 11.68
CA GLU A 28 5.25 -0.96 11.82
C GLU A 28 4.23 -1.91 11.16
N ILE A 29 2.94 -1.73 11.45
CA ILE A 29 1.84 -2.48 10.81
C ILE A 29 1.81 -2.20 9.31
N GLY A 30 1.97 -0.94 8.89
CA GLY A 30 2.01 -0.58 7.48
C GLY A 30 3.15 -1.24 6.71
N ARG A 31 4.34 -1.36 7.33
CA ARG A 31 5.49 -2.07 6.73
C ARG A 31 5.21 -3.56 6.59
N ALA A 32 4.73 -4.21 7.64
CA ALA A 32 4.39 -5.63 7.62
C ALA A 32 3.30 -5.93 6.58
N PHE A 33 2.20 -5.17 6.61
CA PHE A 33 1.11 -5.30 5.64
C PHE A 33 1.57 -5.00 4.21
N GLY A 34 2.42 -3.99 4.03
CA GLY A 34 2.97 -3.61 2.73
C GLY A 34 3.84 -4.71 2.11
N GLN A 35 4.66 -5.40 2.92
CA GLN A 35 5.42 -6.56 2.47
C GLN A 35 4.49 -7.69 2.03
N THR A 36 3.47 -8.01 2.83
CA THR A 36 2.46 -9.01 2.46
C THR A 36 1.73 -8.64 1.16
N LEU A 37 1.33 -7.38 1.00
CA LEU A 37 0.65 -6.92 -0.22
C LEU A 37 1.58 -6.95 -1.44
N GLN A 38 2.87 -6.68 -1.26
CA GLN A 38 3.88 -6.74 -2.31
C GLN A 38 4.09 -8.19 -2.80
N GLU A 39 4.22 -9.13 -1.87
CA GLU A 39 4.33 -10.56 -2.18
C GLU A 39 3.05 -11.07 -2.83
N PHE A 40 1.89 -10.73 -2.27
CA PHE A 40 0.59 -11.08 -2.86
C PHE A 40 0.46 -10.56 -4.29
N LYS A 41 0.78 -9.28 -4.54
CA LYS A 41 0.78 -8.70 -5.89
C LYS A 41 1.73 -9.43 -6.85
N LYS A 42 2.90 -9.85 -6.37
CA LYS A 42 3.88 -10.57 -7.19
C LYS A 42 3.35 -11.95 -7.57
N SER A 43 2.85 -12.71 -6.59
CA SER A 43 2.27 -14.04 -6.82
C SER A 43 1.02 -13.95 -7.71
N THR A 44 0.12 -12.99 -7.49
CA THR A 44 -1.03 -12.79 -8.38
C THR A 44 -0.57 -12.44 -9.80
N ARG A 45 0.46 -11.61 -9.96
CA ARG A 45 0.99 -11.26 -11.28
C ARG A 45 1.65 -12.47 -11.97
N GLU A 46 2.33 -13.35 -11.25
CA GLU A 46 2.86 -14.60 -11.82
C GLU A 46 1.72 -15.51 -12.28
N LEU A 47 0.69 -15.68 -11.45
CA LEU A 47 -0.50 -16.48 -11.80
C LEU A 47 -1.31 -15.91 -12.97
N THR A 48 -1.38 -14.58 -13.11
CA THR A 48 -2.05 -13.93 -14.25
C THR A 48 -1.17 -13.89 -15.51
N LYS A 49 0.16 -13.94 -15.38
CA LYS A 49 1.09 -13.93 -16.52
C LYS A 49 1.06 -15.24 -17.31
N ASP A 50 0.79 -16.38 -16.66
CA ASP A 50 0.62 -17.66 -17.37
C ASP A 50 -0.59 -17.66 -18.34
N ASP A 51 -1.50 -16.68 -18.25
CA ASP A 51 -2.63 -16.48 -19.18
C ASP A 51 -2.39 -15.35 -20.22
N ASP A 52 -1.32 -14.55 -20.12
CA ASP A 52 -1.18 -13.25 -20.81
C ASP A 52 0.26 -12.97 -21.32
N ASP A 53 0.98 -14.03 -21.72
CA ASP A 53 2.34 -13.99 -22.28
C ASP A 53 2.41 -13.36 -23.69
N ASP A 54 1.96 -12.12 -23.87
CA ASP A 54 2.25 -11.40 -25.12
C ASP A 54 2.44 -9.87 -25.06
N VAL A 55 2.40 -9.20 -23.90
CA VAL A 55 2.72 -7.75 -23.93
C VAL A 55 3.38 -7.21 -22.66
N LYS A 56 4.61 -6.74 -22.87
CA LYS A 56 5.35 -5.70 -22.11
C LYS A 56 6.29 -6.18 -21.02
N ASP A 57 7.43 -6.74 -21.45
CA ASP A 57 8.72 -6.39 -20.82
C ASP A 57 9.88 -6.46 -21.85
N GLU A 58 9.73 -5.73 -22.96
CA GLU A 58 10.83 -5.42 -23.90
C GLU A 58 11.03 -3.90 -24.01
N LYS A 59 11.15 -3.21 -22.87
CA LYS A 59 11.58 -1.80 -22.85
C LYS A 59 12.47 -1.54 -21.63
N LYS A 60 13.68 -2.11 -21.61
CA LYS A 60 14.78 -1.49 -20.84
C LYS A 60 16.23 -1.84 -21.20
N ASP A 61 16.50 -2.78 -22.11
CA ASP A 61 17.90 -3.21 -22.36
C ASP A 61 18.39 -3.04 -23.82
N VAL A 62 17.91 -2.00 -24.55
CA VAL A 62 18.48 -1.59 -25.86
C VAL A 62 18.76 -0.08 -25.87
N VAL A 63 19.47 0.43 -24.87
CA VAL A 63 20.23 1.70 -24.97
C VAL A 63 21.51 1.54 -24.13
N LYS A 64 22.40 0.65 -24.57
CA LYS A 64 23.83 0.75 -24.29
C LYS A 64 24.62 0.17 -25.45
#